data_AF-A0A7S3UMG8-F1
#
_entry.id   AF-A0A7S3UMG8-F1
#
_cell.length_a   1.000
_cell.length_b   1.000
_cell.length_c   1.000
_cell.angle_alpha   90.00
_cell.angle_beta   90.00
_cell.angle_gamma   90.00
#
_symmetry.space_group_name_H-M   'P 1'
#
loop_
_entity.id
_entity.type
_entity.pdbx_description
1 polymer ?
#
loop_
_entity_poly.entity_id
_entity_poly.type
_entity_poly.pdbx_seq_one_letter_code
_entity_poly.pdbx_strand_id
1 'polypeptide(L)'
;KANTVVRKVIKSKHGNSQEEYHELLEGEVKVPGSHTIWLKTYGCSHNVSDGEYMQGLLADYGYRFTEDRDAADLWLLNSCTVKDPSQASFMHLVKAAQEKAIGLVVAGCVPQADRKLRDQGLAGISMVGVQQIDKIVDVVEQTLAGNKV
;
A
#
# COMPACT_ATOMS: atom_id res chain seq x y z
N LYS A 1 -2.19 -25.95 10.72
CA LYS A 1 -0.79 -25.53 11.00
C LYS A 1 -0.86 -24.53 12.15
N ALA A 2 -0.03 -24.68 13.17
CA ALA A 2 -0.24 -24.10 14.50
C ALA A 2 -0.19 -22.57 14.51
N ASN A 3 -1.22 -21.92 15.07
CA ASN A 3 -1.22 -20.49 15.34
C ASN A 3 -0.54 -20.24 16.70
N THR A 4 0.58 -19.51 16.67
CA THR A 4 1.26 -19.03 17.86
C THR A 4 0.42 -17.96 18.52
N VAL A 5 -0.12 -18.26 19.70
CA VAL A 5 -0.96 -17.35 20.49
C VAL A 5 -0.05 -16.43 21.30
N VAL A 6 0.06 -15.15 20.91
CA VAL A 6 0.68 -14.13 21.78
C VAL A 6 -0.38 -13.68 22.78
N ARG A 7 -0.29 -14.16 24.02
CA ARG A 7 -1.23 -13.83 25.10
C ARG A 7 -0.83 -12.51 25.76
N LYS A 8 -1.58 -11.44 25.53
CA LYS A 8 -1.55 -10.26 26.41
C LYS A 8 -2.64 -10.43 27.47
N VAL A 9 -2.23 -10.60 28.72
CA VAL A 9 -3.14 -10.72 29.86
C VAL A 9 -3.56 -9.30 30.29
N ILE A 10 -4.80 -8.92 29.99
CA ILE A 10 -5.43 -7.75 30.60
C ILE A 10 -6.46 -8.27 31.61
N LYS A 11 -6.14 -8.17 32.90
CA LYS A 11 -7.06 -8.51 33.98
C LYS A 11 -8.05 -7.37 34.16
N SER A 12 -9.31 -7.59 33.80
CA SER A 12 -10.44 -6.82 34.32
C SER A 12 -11.20 -7.67 35.35
N LYS A 13 -11.55 -7.05 36.48
CA LYS A 13 -12.33 -7.64 37.57
C LYS A 13 -13.82 -7.46 37.24
N HIS A 14 -14.61 -8.52 37.42
CA HIS A 14 -16.08 -8.63 37.28
C HIS A 14 -16.66 -8.86 35.88
N GLY A 15 -16.99 -10.14 35.61
CA GLY A 15 -18.20 -10.66 34.97
C GLY A 15 -18.78 -9.98 33.73
N ASN A 16 -18.39 -10.42 32.53
CA ASN A 16 -19.15 -11.36 31.67
C ASN A 16 -18.35 -11.54 30.37
N SER A 17 -17.17 -12.15 30.48
CA SER A 17 -16.13 -12.05 29.47
C SER A 17 -16.38 -12.85 28.19
N GLN A 18 -17.41 -13.70 28.10
CA GLN A 18 -17.56 -14.62 26.96
C GLN A 18 -18.22 -13.98 25.73
N GLU A 19 -19.13 -13.02 25.91
CA GLU A 19 -19.82 -12.34 24.81
C GLU A 19 -18.93 -11.25 24.17
N GLU A 20 -18.13 -10.57 25.00
CA GLU A 20 -17.16 -9.54 24.58
C GLU A 20 -16.06 -10.06 23.63
N TYR A 21 -15.60 -11.31 23.80
CA TYR A 21 -14.55 -11.88 22.95
C TYR A 21 -15.05 -12.22 21.54
N HIS A 22 -16.33 -12.57 21.38
CA HIS A 22 -16.87 -12.95 20.08
C HIS A 22 -17.14 -11.71 19.22
N GLU A 23 -17.62 -10.63 19.83
CA GLU A 23 -17.89 -9.35 19.15
C GLU A 23 -16.60 -8.61 18.72
N LEU A 24 -15.51 -8.78 19.49
CA LEU A 24 -14.18 -8.25 19.13
C LEU A 24 -13.48 -9.01 18.00
N LEU A 25 -13.91 -10.23 17.67
CA LEU A 25 -13.30 -11.05 16.62
C LEU A 25 -13.91 -10.82 15.23
N GLU A 26 -15.02 -10.08 15.14
CA GLU A 26 -15.72 -9.81 13.88
C GLU A 26 -15.38 -8.45 13.25
N GLY A 27 -14.73 -7.55 14.00
CA GLY A 27 -14.13 -6.33 13.46
C GLY A 27 -12.67 -6.58 13.08
N GLU A 28 -12.34 -6.50 11.79
CA GLU A 28 -11.00 -6.74 11.24
C GLU A 28 -9.92 -5.91 11.97
N VAL A 29 -9.30 -6.47 13.02
CA VAL A 29 -8.05 -5.93 13.56
C VAL A 29 -6.94 -6.30 12.58
N LYS A 30 -6.82 -5.53 11.48
CA LYS A 30 -5.66 -5.63 10.59
C LYS A 30 -4.45 -5.07 11.32
N VAL A 31 -3.59 -5.98 11.77
CA VAL A 31 -2.31 -5.63 12.37
C VAL A 31 -1.50 -4.84 11.32
N PRO A 32 -0.77 -3.77 11.68
CA PRO A 32 0.16 -3.11 10.77
C PRO A 32 1.07 -4.13 10.06
N GLY A 33 1.31 -3.92 8.77
CA GLY A 33 2.01 -4.90 7.93
C GLY A 33 1.22 -6.15 7.52
N SER A 34 -0.02 -6.41 8.00
CA SER A 34 -0.77 -7.62 7.57
C SER A 34 -1.56 -7.47 6.26
N HIS A 35 -1.56 -6.27 5.68
CA HIS A 35 -2.32 -5.93 4.48
C HIS A 35 -1.71 -6.55 3.22
N THR A 36 -2.55 -6.69 2.20
CA THR A 36 -2.15 -7.21 0.89
C THR A 36 -1.94 -6.07 -0.10
N ILE A 37 -0.79 -6.08 -0.78
CA ILE A 37 -0.36 -5.05 -1.73
C ILE A 37 -0.34 -5.64 -3.14
N TRP A 38 -0.86 -4.90 -4.09
CA TRP A 38 -0.65 -5.17 -5.51
C TRP A 38 0.36 -4.17 -6.07
N LEU A 39 1.49 -4.67 -6.58
CA LEU A 39 2.52 -3.83 -7.22
C LEU A 39 2.38 -3.91 -8.74
N LYS A 40 2.31 -2.73 -9.38
CA LYS A 40 2.46 -2.62 -10.83
C LYS A 40 3.60 -1.68 -11.18
N THR A 41 4.56 -2.22 -11.93
CA THR A 41 5.71 -1.46 -12.41
C THR A 41 5.56 -1.11 -13.90
N TYR A 42 5.88 0.14 -14.23
CA TYR A 42 6.00 0.67 -15.58
C TYR A 42 7.40 1.26 -15.78
N GLY A 43 8.06 0.96 -16.89
CA GLY A 43 9.36 1.55 -17.22
C GLY A 43 10.40 0.51 -17.65
N CYS A 44 11.66 0.79 -17.34
CA CYS A 44 12.79 -0.05 -17.72
C CYS A 44 13.20 -1.01 -16.61
N SER A 45 14.27 -1.78 -16.84
CA SER A 45 14.86 -2.70 -15.85
C SER A 45 15.22 -2.02 -14.52
N HIS A 46 15.54 -0.72 -14.54
CA HIS A 46 15.79 0.04 -13.31
C HIS A 46 14.54 0.14 -12.44
N ASN A 47 13.37 0.42 -13.03
CA ASN A 47 12.12 0.46 -12.27
C ASN A 47 11.70 -0.93 -11.78
N VAL A 48 12.03 -1.99 -12.53
CA VAL A 48 11.80 -3.36 -12.06
C VAL A 48 12.64 -3.64 -10.81
N SER A 49 13.93 -3.30 -10.87
CA SER A 49 14.85 -3.40 -9.72
C SER A 49 14.36 -2.59 -8.51
N ASP A 50 13.91 -1.35 -8.71
CA ASP A 50 13.34 -0.51 -7.65
C ASP A 50 12.07 -1.15 -7.07
N GLY A 51 11.23 -1.73 -7.93
CA GLY A 51 10.01 -2.42 -7.54
C GLY A 51 10.31 -3.62 -6.64
N GLU A 52 11.23 -4.49 -7.07
CA GLU A 52 11.67 -5.66 -6.30
C GLU A 52 12.30 -5.25 -4.96
N TYR A 53 13.08 -4.16 -4.94
CA TYR A 53 13.64 -3.61 -3.71
C TYR A 53 12.54 -3.13 -2.75
N MET A 54 11.55 -2.38 -3.24
CA MET A 54 10.37 -2.00 -2.43
C MET A 54 9.60 -3.22 -1.92
N GLN A 55 9.42 -4.24 -2.76
CA GLN A 55 8.77 -5.49 -2.34
C GLN A 55 9.52 -6.16 -1.20
N GLY A 56 10.86 -6.20 -1.26
CA GLY A 56 11.70 -6.74 -0.19
C GLY A 56 11.49 -6.00 1.13
N LEU A 57 11.52 -4.67 1.11
CA LEU A 57 11.31 -3.84 2.32
C LEU A 57 9.91 -4.04 2.93
N LEU A 58 8.89 -4.07 2.08
CA LEU A 58 7.50 -4.27 2.53
C LEU A 58 7.28 -5.69 3.05
N ALA A 59 7.85 -6.71 2.40
CA ALA A 59 7.76 -8.10 2.85
C ALA A 59 8.48 -8.33 4.18
N ASP A 60 9.66 -7.71 4.39
CA ASP A 60 10.39 -7.77 5.67
C ASP A 60 9.59 -7.13 6.81
N TYR A 61 8.84 -6.07 6.52
CA TYR A 61 7.91 -5.46 7.48
C TYR A 61 6.69 -6.35 7.79
N GLY A 62 6.29 -7.22 6.86
CA GLY A 62 5.23 -8.21 7.04
C GLY A 62 4.14 -8.22 5.96
N TYR A 63 4.18 -7.28 5.02
CA TYR A 63 3.18 -7.16 3.95
C TYR A 63 3.20 -8.34 3.01
N ARG A 64 2.03 -8.64 2.45
CA ARG A 64 1.88 -9.71 1.45
C ARG A 64 1.61 -9.11 0.09
N PHE A 65 2.14 -9.75 -0.95
CA PHE A 65 1.86 -9.37 -2.33
C PHE A 65 0.82 -10.29 -2.94
N THR A 66 -0.04 -9.73 -3.78
CA THR A 66 -1.01 -10.45 -4.59
C THR A 66 -0.84 -10.07 -6.06
N GLU A 67 -1.16 -11.00 -6.96
CA GLU A 67 -1.27 -10.74 -8.40
C GLU A 67 -2.67 -10.21 -8.77
N ASP A 68 -3.66 -10.44 -7.89
CA ASP A 68 -5.03 -9.95 -8.06
C ASP A 68 -5.18 -8.56 -7.44
N ARG A 69 -5.23 -7.54 -8.30
CA ARG A 69 -5.42 -6.14 -7.88
C ARG A 69 -6.71 -5.91 -7.10
N ASP A 70 -7.77 -6.67 -7.38
CA ASP A 70 -9.09 -6.44 -6.78
C ASP A 70 -9.17 -7.07 -5.37
N ALA A 71 -8.21 -7.93 -5.01
CA ALA A 71 -8.03 -8.49 -3.66
C ALA A 71 -7.01 -7.71 -2.80
N ALA A 72 -6.38 -6.66 -3.34
CA ALA A 72 -5.39 -5.87 -2.61
C ALA A 72 -6.02 -4.75 -1.78
N ASP A 73 -5.51 -4.54 -0.57
CA ASP A 73 -5.85 -3.40 0.28
C ASP A 73 -5.19 -2.10 -0.22
N LEU A 74 -4.04 -2.22 -0.89
CA LEU A 74 -3.28 -1.09 -1.42
C LEU A 74 -2.67 -1.39 -2.78
N TRP A 75 -2.74 -0.40 -3.68
CA TRP A 75 -2.07 -0.41 -4.97
C TRP A 75 -0.79 0.40 -4.89
N LEU A 76 0.33 -0.24 -5.21
CA LEU A 76 1.62 0.40 -5.37
C LEU A 76 1.93 0.49 -6.88
N LEU A 77 1.95 1.71 -7.42
CA LEU A 77 2.25 1.94 -8.83
C LEU A 77 3.64 2.55 -8.97
N ASN A 78 4.62 1.77 -9.43
CA ASN A 78 5.97 2.25 -9.67
C ASN A 78 6.15 2.64 -11.14
N SER A 79 6.56 3.87 -11.43
CA SER A 79 6.74 4.32 -12.81
C SER A 79 7.89 5.31 -12.99
N CYS A 80 8.62 5.19 -14.10
CA CYS A 80 9.41 6.30 -14.62
C CYS A 80 8.51 7.37 -15.26
N THR A 81 9.11 8.45 -15.77
CA THR A 81 8.44 9.38 -16.69
C THR A 81 8.11 8.64 -17.98
N VAL A 82 6.99 7.92 -17.97
CA VAL A 82 6.54 7.07 -19.07
C VAL A 82 5.98 7.93 -20.20
N LYS A 83 6.16 7.48 -21.45
CA LYS A 83 5.53 8.06 -22.64
C LYS A 83 4.25 7.29 -22.99
N ASP A 84 3.41 7.84 -23.85
CA ASP A 84 2.26 7.12 -24.42
C ASP A 84 2.72 5.84 -25.11
N PRO A 85 2.08 4.67 -24.90
CA PRO A 85 0.78 4.41 -24.24
C PRO A 85 0.82 4.05 -22.75
N SER A 86 2.00 3.82 -22.17
CA SER A 86 2.14 3.40 -20.77
C SER A 86 1.63 4.45 -19.78
N GLN A 87 1.79 5.74 -20.11
CA GLN A 87 1.27 6.86 -19.34
C GLN A 87 -0.27 6.81 -19.21
N ALA A 88 -0.98 6.55 -20.30
CA ALA A 88 -2.44 6.45 -20.29
C ALA A 88 -2.93 5.29 -19.42
N SER A 89 -2.26 4.12 -19.50
CA SER A 89 -2.58 2.97 -18.65
C SER A 89 -2.35 3.27 -17.17
N PHE A 90 -1.23 3.93 -16.84
CA PHE A 90 -0.92 4.35 -15.48
C PHE A 90 -1.98 5.30 -14.92
N MET A 91 -2.34 6.35 -15.66
CA MET A 91 -3.37 7.32 -15.24
C MET A 91 -4.75 6.68 -15.12
N HIS A 92 -5.08 5.71 -15.97
CA HIS A 92 -6.33 4.96 -15.84
C HIS A 92 -6.39 4.16 -14.53
N LEU A 93 -5.29 3.53 -14.11
CA LEU A 93 -5.24 2.83 -12.83
C LEU A 93 -5.33 3.78 -11.64
N VAL A 94 -4.64 4.91 -11.70
CA VAL A 94 -4.72 5.96 -10.68
C VAL A 94 -6.17 6.39 -10.47
N LYS A 95 -6.88 6.71 -11.57
CA LYS A 95 -8.28 7.13 -11.51
C LYS A 95 -9.18 6.03 -10.95
N ALA A 96 -8.99 4.79 -11.39
CA ALA A 96 -9.76 3.64 -10.91
C ALA A 96 -9.56 3.40 -9.39
N ALA A 97 -8.34 3.54 -8.88
CA ALA A 97 -8.06 3.40 -7.45
C ALA A 97 -8.74 4.51 -6.64
N GLN A 98 -8.72 5.75 -7.13
CA GLN A 98 -9.42 6.87 -6.49
C GLN A 98 -10.94 6.67 -6.47
N GLU A 99 -11.54 6.23 -7.58
CA GLU A 99 -12.98 5.95 -7.68
C GLU A 99 -13.41 4.81 -6.76
N LYS A 100 -12.57 3.78 -6.60
CA LYS A 100 -12.80 2.65 -5.69
C LYS A 100 -12.40 2.92 -4.24
N ALA A 101 -11.84 4.09 -3.93
CA ALA A 101 -11.29 4.45 -2.63
C ALA A 101 -10.26 3.43 -2.07
N ILE A 102 -9.46 2.84 -2.96
CA ILE A 102 -8.37 1.92 -2.60
C ILE A 102 -7.14 2.74 -2.18
N GLY A 103 -6.39 2.28 -1.17
CA GLY A 103 -5.11 2.89 -0.81
C GLY A 103 -4.17 2.94 -2.02
N LEU A 104 -3.60 4.10 -2.31
CA LEU A 104 -2.79 4.28 -3.52
C LEU A 104 -1.47 4.98 -3.19
N VAL A 105 -0.37 4.32 -3.57
CA VAL A 105 0.98 4.88 -3.51
C VAL A 105 1.57 4.91 -4.91
N VAL A 106 2.11 6.05 -5.30
CA VAL A 106 2.82 6.23 -6.57
C VAL A 106 4.32 6.37 -6.33
N ALA A 107 5.11 5.46 -6.87
CA ALA A 107 6.55 5.44 -6.74
C ALA A 107 7.27 5.76 -8.06
N GLY A 108 8.54 6.16 -7.97
CA GLY A 108 9.45 6.30 -9.10
C GLY A 108 9.74 7.76 -9.48
N CYS A 109 9.93 8.04 -10.77
CA CYS A 109 10.29 9.38 -11.26
C CYS A 109 9.06 10.30 -11.41
N VAL A 110 7.85 9.72 -11.46
CA VAL A 110 6.59 10.46 -11.67
C VAL A 110 6.36 11.56 -10.61
N PRO A 111 6.57 11.32 -9.30
CA PRO A 111 6.43 12.37 -8.28
C PRO A 111 7.33 13.60 -8.48
N GLN A 112 8.45 13.43 -9.21
CA GLN A 112 9.50 14.42 -9.40
C GLN A 112 9.43 15.14 -10.76
N ALA A 113 8.96 14.46 -11.81
CA ALA A 113 9.27 14.86 -13.18
C ALA A 113 8.20 15.70 -13.88
N ASP A 114 6.91 15.57 -13.56
CA ASP A 114 5.86 16.19 -14.38
C ASP A 114 4.78 16.90 -13.57
N ARG A 115 4.85 18.24 -13.57
CA ARG A 115 3.83 19.11 -12.99
C ARG A 115 2.47 18.89 -13.66
N LYS A 116 2.43 18.57 -14.96
CA LYS A 116 1.16 18.29 -15.65
C LYS A 116 0.50 17.02 -15.13
N LEU A 117 1.27 15.96 -14.87
CA LEU A 117 0.72 14.72 -14.29
C LEU A 117 0.16 14.97 -12.88
N ARG A 118 0.82 15.81 -12.07
CA ARG A 118 0.26 16.27 -10.78
C ARG A 118 -1.08 16.95 -10.94
N ASP A 119 -1.17 17.90 -11.86
CA ASP A 119 -2.40 18.65 -12.12
C ASP A 119 -3.51 17.78 -12.77
N GLN A 120 -3.16 16.66 -13.39
CA GLN A 120 -4.08 15.71 -14.06
C GLN A 120 -4.69 14.65 -13.16
N GLY A 121 -4.49 14.71 -11.83
CA GLY A 121 -5.18 13.84 -10.88
C GLY A 121 -4.28 13.15 -9.86
N LEU A 122 -2.97 13.38 -9.89
CA LEU A 122 -2.07 12.90 -8.82
C LEU A 122 -2.05 13.79 -7.57
N ALA A 123 -2.80 14.91 -7.60
CA ALA A 123 -2.96 15.76 -6.43
C ALA A 123 -3.62 15.00 -5.28
N GLY A 124 -2.97 15.00 -4.11
CA GLY A 124 -3.48 14.33 -2.92
C GLY A 124 -3.43 12.80 -3.00
N ILE A 125 -2.39 12.24 -3.62
CA ILE A 125 -2.03 10.83 -3.58
C ILE A 125 -0.68 10.72 -2.88
N SER A 126 -0.48 9.64 -2.13
CA SER A 126 0.81 9.36 -1.50
C SER A 126 1.88 9.01 -2.52
N MET A 127 3.09 9.55 -2.36
CA MET A 127 4.15 9.45 -3.36
C MET A 127 5.53 9.14 -2.79
N VAL A 128 6.30 8.33 -3.51
CA VAL A 128 7.71 8.01 -3.19
C VAL A 128 8.60 8.31 -4.39
N GLY A 129 9.53 9.24 -4.23
CA GLY A 129 10.54 9.52 -5.26
C GLY A 129 11.66 8.49 -5.29
N VAL A 130 12.35 8.36 -6.43
CA VAL A 130 13.49 7.43 -6.59
C VAL A 130 14.63 7.59 -5.59
N GLN A 131 14.77 8.77 -4.97
CA GLN A 131 15.81 9.03 -3.97
C GLN A 131 15.43 8.62 -2.54
N GLN A 132 14.17 8.23 -2.32
CA GLN A 132 13.59 7.97 -1.00
C GLN A 132 12.84 6.63 -0.95
N ILE A 133 13.25 5.68 -1.78
CA ILE A 133 12.60 4.36 -1.90
C ILE A 133 12.60 3.60 -0.56
N ASP A 134 13.61 3.84 0.27
CA ASP A 134 13.73 3.34 1.64
C ASP A 134 12.55 3.72 2.55
N LYS A 135 11.85 4.83 2.26
CA LYS A 135 10.68 5.29 3.02
C LYS A 135 9.36 4.66 2.59
N ILE A 136 9.40 3.67 1.69
CA ILE A 136 8.18 3.07 1.14
C ILE A 136 7.27 2.50 2.24
N VAL A 137 7.85 1.89 3.27
CA VAL A 137 7.09 1.31 4.40
C VAL A 137 6.30 2.39 5.12
N ASP A 138 6.95 3.50 5.49
CA ASP A 138 6.30 4.62 6.17
C ASP A 138 5.17 5.20 5.32
N VAL A 139 5.41 5.37 4.02
CA VAL A 139 4.42 5.93 3.10
C VAL A 139 3.20 5.01 2.95
N VAL A 140 3.42 3.70 2.87
CA VAL A 140 2.34 2.70 2.80
C VAL A 140 1.52 2.71 4.09
N GLU A 141 2.16 2.70 5.27
CA GLU A 141 1.47 2.77 6.57
C GLU A 141 0.64 4.06 6.70
N GLN A 142 1.22 5.21 6.33
CA GLN A 142 0.48 6.48 6.33
C GLN A 142 -0.72 6.44 5.38
N THR A 143 -0.56 5.84 4.20
CA THR A 143 -1.62 5.72 3.21
C THR A 143 -2.77 4.83 3.70
N LEU A 144 -2.44 3.70 4.34
CA LEU A 144 -3.43 2.81 4.94
C LEU A 144 -4.14 3.45 6.15
N ALA A 145 -3.46 4.34 6.88
CA ALA A 145 -4.06 5.17 7.92
C ALA A 145 -4.94 6.32 7.36
N GLY A 146 -5.06 6.46 6.04
CA GLY A 146 -5.86 7.49 5.37
C GLY A 146 -5.14 8.82 5.13
N ASN A 147 -3.84 8.89 5.44
CA ASN A 147 -3.03 10.08 5.18
C ASN A 147 -2.51 10.09 3.74
N LYS A 148 -2.19 11.28 3.25
CA LYS A 148 -1.64 11.51 1.89
C LYS A 148 -0.30 12.20 2.06
N VAL A 149 0.79 11.54 1.67
CA VAL A 149 2.18 11.97 1.98
C VAL A 149 3.10 12.03 0.78
#